data_AF-A0A0R3WP52-F1
#
_entry.id   AF-A0A0R3WP52-F1
#
_cell.length_a   1.000
_cell.length_b   1.000
_cell.length_c   1.000
_cell.angle_alpha   90.00
_cell.angle_beta   90.00
_cell.angle_gamma   90.00
#
_symmetry.space_group_name_H-M   'P 1'
#
loop_
_entity.id
_entity.type
_entity.pdbx_description
1 polymer ?
#
loop_
_entity_poly.entity_id
_entity_poly.type
_entity_poly.pdbx_seq_one_letter_code
_entity_poly.pdbx_strand_id
1 'polypeptide(L)'
;MLAVCKDYVLTSGKDSVVKLWELSTSRCLISYTGAGTLGLHTHRSNAVFNHTEDYVLFPDEVTKSLCCWDSRNADRQRLLPLSHNGPIRCFVHSPTTAAFLSCSDDNRARFWYKRPISD
;
A
#
# COMPACT_ATOMS: atom_id res chain seq x y z
N MET A 1 -5.72 9.37 -0.95
CA MET A 1 -6.23 8.78 -2.22
C MET A 1 -7.36 7.82 -1.89
N LEU A 2 -8.21 7.47 -2.85
CA LEU A 2 -9.28 6.47 -2.70
C LEU A 2 -8.97 5.25 -3.58
N ALA A 3 -9.07 4.05 -3.02
CA ALA A 3 -9.20 2.80 -3.77
C ALA A 3 -10.51 2.13 -3.36
N VAL A 4 -11.26 1.59 -4.32
CA VAL A 4 -12.61 1.04 -4.10
C VAL A 4 -12.62 -0.40 -4.57
N CYS A 5 -13.06 -1.30 -3.69
CA CYS A 5 -13.58 -2.62 -4.06
C CYS A 5 -15.09 -2.63 -3.77
N LYS A 6 -15.86 -3.45 -4.49
CA LYS A 6 -17.32 -3.66 -4.43
C LYS A 6 -18.06 -3.06 -3.23
N ASP A 7 -17.66 -3.40 -2.00
CA ASP A 7 -18.32 -2.95 -0.76
C ASP A 7 -17.41 -2.14 0.20
N TYR A 8 -16.13 -1.98 -0.15
CA TYR A 8 -15.11 -1.38 0.72
C TYR A 8 -14.33 -0.25 0.05
N VAL A 9 -13.99 0.77 0.83
CA VAL A 9 -13.14 1.87 0.41
C VAL A 9 -11.90 1.93 1.26
N LEU A 10 -10.74 2.00 0.61
CA LEU A 10 -9.47 2.37 1.24
C LEU A 10 -9.22 3.87 1.05
N THR A 11 -8.95 4.55 2.15
CA THR A 11 -8.47 5.93 2.16
C THR A 11 -7.05 5.98 2.69
N SER A 12 -6.17 6.73 2.02
CA SER A 12 -4.84 7.08 2.54
C SER A 12 -4.69 8.59 2.69
N GLY A 13 -4.13 9.03 3.83
CA GLY A 13 -3.85 10.43 4.14
C GLY A 13 -2.36 10.77 4.21
N LYS A 14 -2.04 12.06 4.39
CA LYS A 14 -0.67 12.54 4.67
C LYS A 14 -0.22 12.25 6.12
N ASP A 15 -1.16 11.86 6.97
CA ASP A 15 -0.91 11.33 8.31
C ASP A 15 -0.30 9.93 8.27
N SER A 16 -0.09 9.35 7.07
CA SER A 16 0.44 8.00 6.87
C SER A 16 -0.48 6.90 7.45
N VAL A 17 -1.74 7.24 7.69
CA VAL A 17 -2.75 6.29 8.15
C VAL A 17 -3.57 5.85 6.96
N VAL A 18 -3.75 4.55 6.83
CA VAL A 18 -4.67 3.96 5.86
C VAL A 18 -5.91 3.49 6.61
N LYS A 19 -7.09 3.80 6.09
CA LYS A 19 -8.35 3.37 6.70
C LYS A 19 -9.18 2.59 5.71
N LEU A 20 -9.80 1.53 6.21
CA LEU A 20 -10.79 0.72 5.50
C LEU A 20 -12.19 1.12 5.96
N TRP A 21 -13.05 1.39 5.00
CA TRP A 21 -14.43 1.80 5.20
C TRP A 21 -15.35 0.80 4.53
N GLU A 22 -16.45 0.46 5.18
CA GLU A 22 -17.55 -0.29 4.59
C GLU A 22 -18.60 0.67 4.05
N LEU A 23 -18.96 0.53 2.77
CA LEU A 23 -19.91 1.43 2.11
C LEU A 23 -21.34 1.22 2.59
N SER A 24 -21.74 -0.03 2.81
CA SER A 24 -23.10 -0.40 3.22
C SER A 24 -23.48 0.24 4.56
N THR A 25 -22.54 0.29 5.50
CA THR A 25 -22.76 0.86 6.83
C THR A 25 -22.18 2.27 6.99
N SER A 26 -21.39 2.74 6.02
CA SER A 26 -20.64 4.01 6.07
C SER A 26 -19.75 4.15 7.32
N ARG A 27 -19.19 3.03 7.79
CA ARG A 27 -18.34 2.99 9.00
C ARG A 27 -16.89 2.71 8.65
N CYS A 28 -15.99 3.31 9.44
CA CYS A 28 -14.58 2.94 9.44
C CYS A 28 -14.45 1.60 10.17
N LEU A 29 -14.03 0.55 9.47
CA LEU A 29 -13.82 -0.77 10.05
C LEU A 29 -12.43 -0.89 10.68
N ILE A 30 -11.40 -0.51 9.92
CA ILE A 30 -10.01 -0.75 10.29
C ILE A 30 -9.16 0.49 10.01
N SER A 31 -8.21 0.76 10.90
CA SER A 31 -7.20 1.80 10.73
C SER A 31 -5.81 1.18 10.78
N TYR A 32 -5.15 1.08 9.63
CA TYR A 32 -3.78 0.59 9.50
C TYR A 32 -2.80 1.72 9.85
N THR A 33 -2.01 1.51 10.89
CA THR A 33 -1.03 2.48 11.40
C THR A 33 0.38 1.91 11.31
N GLY A 34 1.38 2.75 11.58
CA GLY A 34 2.79 2.36 11.60
C GLY A 34 3.55 2.55 10.28
N ALA A 35 2.89 3.08 9.23
CA ALA A 35 3.59 3.75 8.14
C ALA A 35 3.95 5.18 8.57
N GLY A 36 5.07 5.74 8.09
CA GLY A 36 5.46 7.12 8.38
C GLY A 36 6.02 7.41 9.78
N THR A 37 6.54 6.42 10.51
CA THR A 37 7.06 6.60 11.89
C THR A 37 8.22 7.60 12.03
N LEU A 38 8.73 8.15 10.92
CA LEU A 38 9.90 9.03 10.88
C LEU A 38 9.65 10.40 10.22
N GLY A 39 8.39 10.77 9.93
CA GLY A 39 8.09 12.11 9.39
C GLY A 39 6.72 12.23 8.73
N LEU A 40 6.30 13.49 8.48
CA LEU A 40 5.09 13.78 7.71
C LEU A 40 5.31 13.38 6.25
N HIS A 41 4.36 12.63 5.67
CA HIS A 41 4.34 12.40 4.23
C HIS A 41 4.07 13.73 3.52
N THR A 42 5.04 14.19 2.75
CA THR A 42 4.92 15.46 2.02
C THR A 42 4.12 15.27 0.74
N HIS A 43 4.10 14.05 0.23
CA HIS A 43 3.54 13.69 -1.06
C HIS A 43 2.38 12.71 -0.94
N ARG A 44 1.56 12.67 -2.00
CA ARG A 44 0.37 11.83 -2.03
C ARG A 44 0.78 10.40 -2.34
N SER A 45 0.67 9.52 -1.35
CA SER A 45 0.86 8.07 -1.52
C SER A 45 -0.48 7.35 -1.53
N ASN A 46 -0.58 6.31 -2.35
CA ASN A 46 -1.82 5.56 -2.55
C ASN A 46 -1.71 4.21 -1.86
N ALA A 47 -2.68 3.91 -1.00
CA ALA A 47 -2.88 2.55 -0.54
C ALA A 47 -3.67 1.76 -1.58
N VAL A 48 -3.30 0.51 -1.78
CA VAL A 48 -3.97 -0.40 -2.72
C VAL A 48 -4.13 -1.77 -2.09
N PHE A 49 -5.16 -2.50 -2.52
CA PHE A 49 -5.28 -3.91 -2.24
C PHE A 49 -4.36 -4.73 -3.16
N ASN A 50 -3.98 -5.92 -2.69
CA ASN A 50 -3.46 -6.94 -3.59
C ASN A 50 -4.60 -7.57 -4.41
N HIS A 51 -4.25 -8.36 -5.42
CA HIS A 51 -5.21 -9.08 -6.30
C HIS A 51 -6.23 -9.99 -5.59
N THR A 52 -5.97 -10.43 -4.35
CA THR A 52 -6.90 -11.25 -3.55
C THR A 52 -7.57 -10.48 -2.41
N GLU A 53 -7.25 -9.19 -2.24
CA GLU A 53 -7.73 -8.31 -1.18
C GLU A 53 -7.40 -8.76 0.25
N ASP A 54 -6.54 -9.77 0.41
CA ASP A 54 -6.04 -10.22 1.72
C ASP A 54 -5.01 -9.26 2.32
N TYR A 55 -4.39 -8.41 1.50
CA TYR A 55 -3.35 -7.48 1.94
C TYR A 55 -3.61 -6.05 1.48
N VAL A 56 -3.34 -5.11 2.38
CA VAL A 56 -3.27 -3.68 2.09
C VAL A 56 -1.81 -3.29 1.95
N LEU A 57 -1.48 -2.66 0.83
CA LEU A 57 -0.13 -2.25 0.46
C LEU A 57 -0.05 -0.72 0.44
N PHE A 58 0.96 -0.16 1.08
CA PHE A 58 1.20 1.28 1.12
C PHE A 58 2.69 1.61 1.00
N PRO A 59 3.11 2.32 -0.05
CA PRO A 59 4.49 2.76 -0.18
C PRO A 59 4.76 3.91 0.81
N ASP A 60 5.74 3.70 1.69
CA ASP A 60 6.18 4.69 2.65
C ASP A 60 7.23 5.62 2.03
N GLU A 61 6.94 6.92 2.00
CA GLU A 61 7.79 7.94 1.38
C GLU A 61 9.14 8.07 2.10
N VAL A 62 9.11 8.08 3.44
CA VAL A 62 10.26 8.39 4.29
C VAL A 62 11.25 7.22 4.32
N THR A 63 10.74 5.99 4.54
CA THR A 63 11.60 4.80 4.59
C THR A 63 11.88 4.19 3.22
N LYS A 64 11.18 4.63 2.17
CA LYS A 64 11.28 4.06 0.80
C LYS A 64 11.00 2.55 0.78
N SER A 65 10.16 2.10 1.72
CA SER A 65 9.76 0.72 1.89
C SER A 65 8.27 0.56 1.62
N LEU A 66 7.84 -0.67 1.31
CA LEU A 66 6.44 -1.00 1.18
C LEU A 66 5.94 -1.53 2.54
N CYS A 67 5.04 -0.78 3.16
CA CYS A 67 4.24 -1.27 4.26
C CYS A 67 3.16 -2.22 3.72
N CYS A 68 3.01 -3.35 4.39
CA CYS A 68 2.01 -4.35 4.09
C CYS A 68 1.29 -4.71 5.39
N TRP A 69 -0.02 -4.78 5.35
CA TRP A 69 -0.84 -5.26 6.45
C TRP A 69 -1.81 -6.32 5.94
N ASP A 70 -2.16 -7.26 6.81
CA ASP A 70 -3.33 -8.12 6.59
C ASP A 70 -4.59 -7.26 6.64
N SER A 71 -5.45 -7.41 5.63
CA SER A 71 -6.61 -6.55 5.45
C SER A 71 -7.68 -6.75 6.53
N ARG A 72 -7.76 -7.92 7.17
CA ARG A 72 -8.85 -8.28 8.10
C ARG A 72 -8.54 -7.93 9.55
N ASN A 73 -7.27 -7.97 9.95
CA ASN A 73 -6.89 -7.77 11.35
C ASN A 73 -5.89 -6.61 11.58
N ALA A 74 -5.44 -5.94 10.51
CA ALA A 74 -4.44 -4.88 10.56
C ALA A 74 -3.04 -5.30 11.04
N ASP A 75 -2.74 -6.59 11.04
CA ASP A 75 -1.42 -7.09 11.42
C ASP A 75 -0.39 -6.68 10.39
N ARG A 76 0.63 -5.96 10.86
CA ARG A 76 1.73 -5.48 10.03
C ARG A 76 2.60 -6.66 9.61
N GLN A 77 2.70 -6.85 8.31
CA GLN A 77 3.57 -7.83 7.70
C GLN A 77 4.98 -7.26 7.48
N ARG A 78 5.91 -8.12 7.05
CA ARG A 78 7.29 -7.73 6.81
C ARG A 78 7.37 -6.59 5.80
N LEU A 79 8.13 -5.55 6.17
CA LEU A 79 8.46 -4.45 5.27
C LEU A 79 9.30 -4.94 4.10
N LEU A 80 8.91 -4.56 2.89
CA LEU A 80 9.64 -4.86 1.67
C LEU A 80 10.42 -3.61 1.24
N PRO A 81 11.76 -3.63 1.27
CA PRO A 81 12.56 -2.51 0.78
C PRO A 81 12.36 -2.35 -0.73
N LEU A 82 11.86 -1.20 -1.18
CA LEU A 82 11.65 -0.96 -2.61
C LEU A 82 12.92 -0.46 -3.31
N SER A 83 13.99 -0.18 -2.56
CA SER A 83 15.31 0.21 -3.09
C SER A 83 15.30 1.41 -4.05
N HIS A 84 14.29 2.28 -3.96
CA HIS A 84 14.26 3.54 -4.68
C HIS A 84 15.17 4.56 -4.00
N ASN A 85 15.77 5.46 -4.80
CA ASN A 85 16.60 6.54 -4.26
C ASN A 85 15.79 7.81 -3.95
N GLY A 86 14.55 7.91 -4.44
CA GLY A 86 13.64 9.02 -4.19
C GLY A 86 12.28 8.58 -3.63
N PRO A 87 11.39 9.55 -3.33
CA PRO A 87 9.98 9.32 -3.02
C PRO A 87 9.29 8.47 -4.09
N ILE A 88 8.35 7.62 -3.68
CA ILE A 88 7.51 6.86 -4.60
C ILE A 88 6.28 7.69 -4.92
N ARG A 89 6.09 8.02 -6.21
CA ARG A 89 4.99 8.86 -6.71
C ARG A 89 3.78 8.06 -7.14
N CYS A 90 4.03 6.88 -7.67
CA CYS A 90 2.99 6.02 -8.19
C CYS A 90 3.24 4.59 -7.73
N PHE A 91 2.17 3.93 -7.33
CA PHE A 91 2.18 2.54 -6.92
C PHE A 91 0.88 1.91 -7.39
N VAL A 92 1.00 0.83 -8.16
CA VAL A 92 -0.15 0.10 -8.71
C VAL A 92 0.09 -1.40 -8.58
N HIS A 93 -0.92 -2.12 -8.10
CA HIS A 93 -0.89 -3.57 -8.00
C HIS A 93 -1.68 -4.17 -9.18
N SER A 94 -1.23 -5.31 -9.69
CA SER A 94 -1.95 -6.07 -10.71
C SER A 94 -3.29 -6.56 -10.16
N PRO A 95 -4.40 -6.46 -10.91
CA PRO A 95 -5.68 -6.96 -10.45
C PRO A 95 -5.78 -8.49 -10.49
N THR A 96 -4.88 -9.18 -11.21
CA THR A 96 -4.99 -10.63 -11.48
C THR A 96 -3.86 -11.46 -10.90
N THR A 97 -2.72 -10.86 -10.58
CA THR A 97 -1.51 -11.58 -10.19
C THR A 97 -0.82 -10.92 -9.01
N ALA A 98 -0.01 -11.68 -8.26
CA ALA A 98 0.84 -11.18 -7.19
C ALA A 98 2.05 -10.37 -7.71
N ALA A 99 1.77 -9.23 -8.33
CA ALA A 99 2.75 -8.35 -8.94
C ALA A 99 2.33 -6.87 -8.83
N PHE A 100 3.30 -5.96 -8.80
CA PHE A 100 3.05 -4.53 -8.72
C PHE A 100 4.17 -3.69 -9.37
N LEU A 101 3.86 -2.44 -9.67
CA LEU A 101 4.80 -1.44 -10.19
C LEU A 101 4.95 -0.29 -9.20
N SER A 102 6.19 0.14 -9.00
CA SER A 102 6.53 1.34 -8.23
C SER A 102 7.30 2.32 -9.11
N CYS A 103 6.86 3.59 -9.12
CA CYS A 103 7.53 4.68 -9.85
C CYS A 103 7.98 5.75 -8.87
N SER A 104 9.21 6.23 -9.03
CA SER A 104 9.85 7.19 -8.13
C SER A 104 10.49 8.35 -8.88
N ASP A 105 10.75 9.43 -8.13
CA ASP A 105 11.54 10.58 -8.58
C ASP A 105 13.02 10.24 -8.85
N ASP A 106 13.46 9.00 -8.57
CA ASP A 106 14.77 8.51 -9.01
C ASP A 106 14.85 8.24 -10.53
N ASN A 107 13.83 8.67 -11.29
CA ASN A 107 13.64 8.45 -12.72
C ASN A 107 13.58 6.96 -13.10
N ARG A 108 13.20 6.09 -12.15
CA ARG A 108 13.02 4.65 -12.39
C ARG A 108 11.63 4.18 -11.99
N ALA A 109 11.10 3.31 -12.85
CA ALA A 109 10.01 2.40 -12.50
C ALA A 109 10.62 1.02 -12.21
N ARG A 110 10.11 0.34 -11.18
CA ARG A 110 10.51 -1.02 -10.81
C ARG A 110 9.28 -1.93 -10.83
N PHE A 111 9.45 -3.10 -11.44
CA PHE A 111 8.44 -4.16 -11.48
C PHE A 111 8.77 -5.23 -10.44
N TRP A 112 7.76 -5.61 -9.68
CA TRP A 112 7.85 -6.60 -8.62
C TRP A 112 6.89 -7.72 -8.91
N TYR A 113 7.35 -8.96 -8.78
CA TYR A 113 6.49 -10.13 -8.88
C TYR A 113 6.92 -11.15 -7.84
N LYS A 114 5.93 -11.83 -7.24
CA LYS A 114 6.20 -12.99 -6.39
C LYS A 114 6.57 -14.15 -7.29
N ARG A 115 7.83 -14.60 -7.24
CA ARG A 115 8.25 -15.82 -7.92
C ARG A 115 7.44 -17.00 -7.35
N PRO A 116 6.86 -17.87 -8.19
CA PRO A 116 6.40 -19.17 -7.74
C PRO A 116 7.58 -19.86 -7.06
N ILE A 117 7.33 -20.48 -5.90
CA ILE A 117 8.31 -21.40 -5.33
C ILE A 117 8.32 -22.58 -6.29
N SER A 118 9.41 -22.72 -7.06
CA SER A 118 9.68 -23.96 -7.77
C SER A 118 10.10 -24.98 -6.73
N ASP A 119 9.37 -26.07 -6.62
CA ASP A 119 9.80 -27.28 -5.88
C ASP A 119 11.13 -27.81 -6.44
#